data_AF-A0AAD6UKU8-F1
#
_entry.id   AF-A0AAD6UKU8-F1
#
_cell.length_a   1.000
_cell.length_b   1.000
_cell.length_c   1.000
_cell.angle_alpha   90.00
_cell.angle_beta   90.00
_cell.angle_gamma   90.00
#
_symmetry.space_group_name_H-M   'P 1'
#
loop_
_entity.id
_entity.type
_entity.pdbx_description
1 polymer ?
#
loop_
_entity_poly.entity_id
_entity_poly.type
_entity_poly.pdbx_seq_one_letter_code
_entity_poly.pdbx_strand_id
1 'polypeptide(L)'
;MSISPGVSDSASPPRKRPRSETLTIDSEDAFPALGRHTTENVLAYLTTLREVSAELERFIDPCICLSLPFPSLLKSSIQSLHTTGQYTLRHMGRSIVSAIISEVQRMDRQIPSSVVLLGTYGAGKSHLLAALASLLFAQGKRVVFLPESPLVAEDLVFWLKLAFALPFADLPETMQRIAQFKTTDEFLEFSRSCRKDVYFLVDGLDQLELKVKDFVIALASSHFLVYTSYVLDATLTVGRATPVRIPSGLSADELAQWRHHSKSQLPISLSYQKVSFIEDSTSGVPALLQSLLDYPGETFGDIATKWRSGRIFQTAANQVTEFHTTTVKTLSPDQRRWHVQLMSACLTETVPEIRPGSHTSLYDPRYFYFDSENRGHCLSGWVRDTMTPLLRMEDPSMFTSDAWYSAVRTGSRNIRDTAITQICLSRIGAGGLPQADAKALRICTFRQDPMFGWMFEEAWKSPSGVTSFLCVPSAEICRFLTAVILRINPNDMTCHLIPLQITTSHVCTELASLFFAVIWHKWEAAIKEEGFKVVNTFVCFDSRTPQSAEICAQSSALREQVKFVSPQYTIRILSVSMLDPKLGRILEGEKYQSPPT
;
A
#
# COMPACT_ATOMS: atom_id res chain seq x y z
N MET A 1 32.04 -24.82 65.34
CA MET A 1 31.53 -23.54 64.79
C MET A 1 30.72 -23.87 63.56
N SER A 2 29.41 -23.73 63.70
CA SER A 2 28.36 -24.21 62.82
C SER A 2 27.99 -23.16 61.79
N ILE A 3 28.20 -23.44 60.50
CA ILE A 3 27.38 -22.92 59.40
C ILE A 3 27.23 -24.02 58.35
N SER A 4 26.02 -24.58 58.31
CA SER A 4 25.44 -25.35 57.21
C SER A 4 24.66 -24.40 56.27
N PRO A 5 24.28 -24.84 55.06
CA PRO A 5 24.10 -24.01 53.89
C PRO A 5 22.67 -23.47 53.72
N GLY A 6 22.55 -22.26 53.16
CA GLY A 6 21.29 -21.67 52.74
C GLY A 6 21.27 -21.48 51.23
N VAL A 7 20.50 -22.33 50.55
CA VAL A 7 20.02 -22.11 49.18
C VAL A 7 19.05 -20.94 49.23
N SER A 8 19.33 -19.88 48.46
CA SER A 8 18.38 -18.78 48.24
C SER A 8 17.96 -18.74 46.77
N ASP A 9 16.70 -19.13 46.55
CA ASP A 9 15.92 -18.78 45.37
C ASP A 9 15.88 -17.27 45.21
N SER A 10 16.56 -16.75 44.18
CA SER A 10 16.34 -15.38 43.73
C SER A 10 15.26 -15.39 42.65
N ALA A 11 14.02 -15.24 43.11
CA ALA A 11 12.88 -14.91 42.28
C ALA A 11 13.21 -13.68 41.43
N SER A 12 13.19 -13.86 40.11
CA SER A 12 13.29 -12.77 39.16
C SER A 12 12.11 -11.82 39.35
N PRO A 13 12.33 -10.49 39.34
CA PRO A 13 11.26 -9.53 39.54
C PRO A 13 10.21 -9.65 38.42
N PRO A 14 8.92 -9.43 38.71
CA PRO A 14 7.89 -9.49 37.69
C PRO A 14 8.21 -8.47 36.61
N ARG A 15 8.41 -8.94 35.38
CA ARG A 15 8.53 -8.09 34.19
C ARG A 15 7.32 -7.18 34.15
N LYS A 16 7.54 -5.89 34.44
CA LYS A 16 6.58 -4.83 34.17
C LYS A 16 6.17 -4.98 32.71
N ARG A 17 4.90 -5.38 32.48
CA ARG A 17 4.27 -5.24 31.17
C ARG A 17 4.51 -3.80 30.71
N PRO A 18 4.82 -3.56 29.42
CA PRO A 18 4.77 -2.19 28.92
C PRO A 18 3.37 -1.68 29.27
N ARG A 19 3.33 -0.60 30.05
CA ARG A 19 2.09 0.15 30.29
C ARG A 19 1.51 0.36 28.91
N SER A 20 0.32 -0.18 28.66
CA SER A 20 -0.53 0.39 27.63
C SER A 20 -0.55 1.87 27.97
N GLU A 21 -0.02 2.70 27.09
CA GLU A 21 -0.50 4.06 27.01
C GLU A 21 -1.96 3.92 26.62
N THR A 22 -2.78 3.70 27.64
CA THR A 22 -4.17 4.07 27.63
C THR A 22 -4.09 5.56 27.38
N LEU A 23 -4.21 5.94 26.11
CA LEU A 23 -4.66 7.26 25.71
C LEU A 23 -6.01 7.44 26.40
N THR A 24 -5.97 7.87 27.65
CA THR A 24 -7.04 8.66 28.24
C THR A 24 -7.04 9.93 27.41
N ILE A 25 -7.70 9.86 26.25
CA ILE A 25 -8.20 11.03 25.57
C ILE A 25 -9.22 11.58 26.55
N ASP A 26 -8.90 12.73 27.15
CA ASP A 26 -9.87 13.48 27.92
C ASP A 26 -11.15 13.55 27.09
N SER A 27 -12.26 13.05 27.65
CA SER A 27 -13.57 12.94 27.00
C SER A 27 -14.18 14.29 26.61
N GLU A 28 -13.43 15.39 26.78
CA GLU A 28 -13.82 16.77 26.43
C GLU A 28 -13.28 17.23 25.06
N ASP A 29 -12.26 16.58 24.48
CA ASP A 29 -11.76 16.90 23.14
C ASP A 29 -12.40 16.04 22.02
N ALA A 30 -13.19 15.04 22.40
CA ALA A 30 -14.07 14.31 21.51
C ALA A 30 -15.47 14.97 21.54
N PHE A 31 -15.80 15.72 20.49
CA PHE A 31 -17.11 16.36 20.23
C PHE A 31 -17.44 17.72 20.91
N PRO A 32 -16.70 18.81 20.65
CA PRO A 32 -17.15 20.15 21.05
C PRO A 32 -18.32 20.73 20.19
N ALA A 33 -18.85 20.01 19.19
CA ALA A 33 -19.80 20.60 18.23
C ALA A 33 -21.28 20.19 18.39
N LEU A 34 -21.59 19.10 19.10
CA LEU A 34 -22.93 18.47 19.00
C LEU A 34 -23.94 18.84 20.10
N GLY A 35 -23.53 19.61 21.12
CA GLY A 35 -24.43 20.13 22.15
C GLY A 35 -25.37 21.26 21.70
N ARG A 36 -25.39 21.65 20.41
CA ARG A 36 -26.15 22.80 19.88
C ARG A 36 -26.85 22.57 18.53
N HIS A 37 -27.19 21.34 18.16
CA HIS A 37 -28.05 21.12 16.99
C HIS A 37 -29.52 21.20 17.40
N THR A 38 -30.10 22.39 17.30
CA THR A 38 -31.55 22.54 17.24
C THR A 38 -32.08 21.86 15.98
N THR A 39 -33.34 21.42 15.99
CA THR A 39 -34.01 20.89 14.79
C THR A 39 -33.86 21.82 13.58
N GLU A 40 -33.85 23.13 13.82
CA GLU A 40 -33.63 24.18 12.82
C GLU A 40 -32.25 24.08 12.16
N ASN A 41 -31.18 23.83 12.93
CA ASN A 41 -29.83 23.69 12.40
C ASN A 41 -29.70 22.45 11.51
N VAL A 42 -30.35 21.33 11.88
CA VAL A 42 -30.34 20.11 11.07
C VAL A 42 -31.14 20.29 9.78
N LEU A 43 -32.29 20.97 9.86
CA LEU A 43 -33.11 21.28 8.69
C LEU A 43 -32.37 22.22 7.72
N ALA A 44 -31.69 23.25 8.23
CA ALA A 44 -30.87 24.14 7.40
C ALA A 44 -29.77 23.36 6.67
N TYR A 45 -29.12 22.41 7.36
CA TYR A 45 -28.09 21.56 6.74
C TYR A 45 -28.66 20.62 5.67
N LEU A 46 -29.85 20.04 5.90
CA LEU A 46 -30.56 19.27 4.88
C LEU A 46 -30.88 20.13 3.65
N THR A 47 -31.27 21.39 3.83
CA THR A 47 -31.50 22.32 2.73
C THR A 47 -30.22 22.55 1.92
N THR A 48 -29.07 22.76 2.57
CA THR A 48 -27.77 22.89 1.88
C THR A 48 -27.42 21.65 1.05
N LEU A 49 -27.71 20.45 1.56
CA LEU A 49 -27.51 19.20 0.80
C LEU A 49 -28.46 19.09 -0.40
N ARG A 50 -29.67 19.63 -0.30
CA ARG A 50 -30.66 19.66 -1.40
C ARG A 50 -30.37 20.71 -2.47
N GLU A 51 -29.62 21.75 -2.12
CA GLU A 51 -29.19 22.82 -3.04
C GLU A 51 -27.99 22.43 -3.91
N VAL A 52 -27.31 21.32 -3.59
CA VAL A 52 -26.30 20.72 -4.47
C VAL A 52 -26.93 20.43 -5.83
N SER A 53 -26.20 20.67 -6.93
CA SER A 53 -26.69 20.34 -8.27
C SER A 53 -27.01 18.84 -8.37
N ALA A 54 -28.22 18.52 -8.83
CA ALA A 54 -28.65 17.16 -9.10
C ALA A 54 -28.24 16.65 -10.50
N GLU A 55 -27.47 17.43 -11.25
CA GLU A 55 -26.94 17.07 -12.57
C GLU A 55 -25.88 15.98 -12.44
N LEU A 56 -26.22 14.80 -12.95
CA LEU A 56 -25.41 13.59 -12.87
C LEU A 56 -24.03 13.77 -13.52
N GLU A 57 -23.98 14.48 -14.65
CA GLU A 57 -22.79 14.74 -15.45
C GLU A 57 -21.66 15.36 -14.62
N ARG A 58 -22.01 16.21 -13.64
CA ARG A 58 -21.04 16.89 -12.77
C ARG A 58 -20.31 15.95 -11.81
N PHE A 59 -20.91 14.81 -11.48
CA PHE A 59 -20.30 13.80 -10.62
C PHE A 59 -19.46 12.79 -11.43
N ILE A 60 -19.66 12.75 -12.75
CA ILE A 60 -19.01 11.83 -13.67
C ILE A 60 -17.79 12.48 -14.34
N ASP A 61 -17.89 13.73 -14.79
CA ASP A 61 -16.87 14.41 -15.58
C ASP A 61 -15.62 14.77 -14.74
N PRO A 62 -14.44 14.17 -14.99
CA PRO A 62 -13.22 14.47 -14.25
C PRO A 62 -12.73 15.91 -14.40
N CYS A 63 -13.20 16.65 -15.42
CA CYS A 63 -12.89 18.06 -15.58
C CYS A 63 -13.57 18.93 -14.50
N ILE A 64 -14.56 18.40 -13.81
CA ILE A 64 -15.34 19.10 -12.78
C ILE A 64 -14.87 18.66 -11.39
N CYS A 65 -14.53 19.65 -10.55
CA CYS A 65 -14.31 19.46 -9.12
C CYS A 65 -15.43 20.16 -8.34
N LEU A 66 -16.12 19.39 -7.49
CA LEU A 66 -17.20 19.85 -6.63
C LEU A 66 -16.71 19.97 -5.19
N SER A 67 -17.19 21.00 -4.49
CA SER A 67 -17.14 21.07 -3.02
C SER A 67 -18.53 20.71 -2.51
N LEU A 68 -18.68 19.52 -1.96
CA LEU A 68 -19.95 18.95 -1.52
C LEU A 68 -20.09 19.12 -0.01
N PRO A 69 -21.27 19.48 0.53
CA PRO A 69 -21.54 19.33 1.95
C PRO A 69 -21.45 17.84 2.33
N PHE A 70 -20.81 17.54 3.46
CA PHE A 70 -20.63 16.16 3.89
C PHE A 70 -21.99 15.54 4.27
N PRO A 71 -22.36 14.36 3.75
CA PRO A 71 -23.73 13.84 3.83
C PRO A 71 -24.10 13.21 5.19
N SER A 72 -23.43 13.60 6.27
CA SER A 72 -23.68 13.07 7.61
C SER A 72 -23.35 14.10 8.69
N LEU A 73 -24.03 13.96 9.84
CA LEU A 73 -23.68 14.66 11.08
C LEU A 73 -22.58 13.94 11.86
N LEU A 74 -22.26 12.71 11.45
CA LEU A 74 -21.23 11.87 12.05
C LEU A 74 -19.86 12.27 11.51
N LYS A 75 -18.84 12.25 12.38
CA LYS A 75 -17.45 12.52 11.99
C LYS A 75 -16.91 11.37 11.13
N SER A 76 -16.19 11.73 10.07
CA SER A 76 -15.47 10.81 9.19
C SER A 76 -14.03 11.27 8.98
N SER A 77 -13.15 10.36 8.56
CA SER A 77 -11.76 10.65 8.19
C SER A 77 -11.63 11.40 6.85
N ILE A 78 -12.66 11.35 6.00
CA ILE A 78 -12.65 11.94 4.65
C ILE A 78 -13.26 13.34 4.57
N GLN A 79 -13.77 13.88 5.69
CA GLN A 79 -14.37 15.20 5.73
C GLN A 79 -13.31 16.26 6.08
N SER A 80 -13.40 17.43 5.44
CA SER A 80 -12.63 18.61 5.80
C SER A 80 -13.53 19.67 6.40
N LEU A 81 -13.08 20.32 7.48
CA LEU A 81 -13.79 21.45 8.06
C LEU A 81 -13.52 22.71 7.22
N HIS A 82 -14.55 23.27 6.61
CA HIS A 82 -14.45 24.53 5.89
C HIS A 82 -14.29 25.71 6.88
N THR A 83 -13.76 26.84 6.42
CA THR A 83 -13.59 28.06 7.24
C THR A 83 -14.89 28.60 7.80
N THR A 84 -16.02 28.24 7.18
CA THR A 84 -17.39 28.55 7.63
C THR A 84 -17.92 27.61 8.71
N GLY A 85 -17.13 26.63 9.17
CA GLY A 85 -17.52 25.64 10.18
C GLY A 85 -18.35 24.46 9.66
N GLN A 86 -18.61 24.39 8.34
CA GLN A 86 -19.32 23.28 7.72
C GLN A 86 -18.36 22.19 7.25
N TYR A 87 -18.73 20.92 7.44
CA TYR A 87 -17.97 19.80 6.90
C TYR A 87 -18.23 19.65 5.40
N THR A 88 -17.16 19.61 4.63
CA THR A 88 -17.20 19.50 3.16
C THR A 88 -16.33 18.35 2.68
N LEU A 89 -16.64 17.87 1.47
CA LEU A 89 -15.94 16.85 0.73
C LEU A 89 -15.61 17.41 -0.65
N ARG A 90 -14.33 17.39 -1.04
CA ARG A 90 -13.93 17.70 -2.41
C ARG A 90 -14.08 16.44 -3.27
N HIS A 91 -14.91 16.52 -4.31
CA HIS A 91 -15.15 15.43 -5.26
C HIS A 91 -14.72 15.85 -6.66
N MET A 92 -13.71 15.19 -7.22
CA MET A 92 -13.45 15.26 -8.66
C MET A 92 -14.34 14.24 -9.35
N GLY A 93 -14.99 14.62 -10.46
CA GLY A 93 -15.85 13.70 -11.19
C GLY A 93 -15.11 12.42 -11.58
N ARG A 94 -15.81 11.28 -11.53
CA ARG A 94 -15.25 9.98 -11.90
C ARG A 94 -16.20 9.20 -12.77
N SER A 95 -15.67 8.64 -13.86
CA SER A 95 -16.42 7.86 -14.84
C SER A 95 -17.20 6.69 -14.23
N ILE A 96 -16.62 6.04 -13.21
CA ILE A 96 -17.22 4.91 -12.48
C ILE A 96 -18.55 5.26 -11.79
N VAL A 97 -18.81 6.54 -11.50
CA VAL A 97 -20.06 7.01 -10.88
C VAL A 97 -21.27 6.64 -11.73
N SER A 98 -21.13 6.63 -13.07
CA SER A 98 -22.19 6.19 -13.99
C SER A 98 -22.65 4.76 -13.73
N ALA A 99 -21.71 3.83 -13.51
CA ALA A 99 -21.99 2.43 -13.21
C ALA A 99 -22.65 2.28 -11.82
N ILE A 100 -22.13 3.01 -10.82
CA ILE A 100 -22.70 3.01 -9.46
C ILE A 100 -24.17 3.42 -9.50
N ILE A 101 -24.47 4.53 -10.18
CA ILE A 101 -25.84 5.09 -10.22
C ILE A 101 -26.76 4.21 -11.04
N SER A 102 -26.28 3.63 -12.14
CA SER A 102 -27.05 2.66 -12.92
C SER A 102 -27.49 1.48 -12.05
N GLU A 103 -26.61 0.93 -11.20
CA GLU A 103 -26.99 -0.17 -10.29
C GLU A 103 -27.92 0.29 -9.17
N VAL A 104 -27.70 1.49 -8.62
CA VAL A 104 -28.57 2.04 -7.57
C VAL A 104 -29.99 2.29 -8.07
N GLN A 105 -30.14 2.79 -9.30
CA GLN A 105 -31.45 3.04 -9.92
C GLN A 105 -32.20 1.75 -10.29
N ARG A 106 -31.51 0.62 -10.40
CA ARG A 106 -32.12 -0.69 -10.68
C ARG A 106 -32.65 -1.39 -9.44
N MET A 107 -32.33 -0.89 -8.25
CA MET A 107 -32.85 -1.47 -7.01
C MET A 107 -34.37 -1.29 -6.94
N ASP A 108 -35.05 -2.34 -6.47
CA ASP A 108 -36.50 -2.36 -6.28
C ASP A 108 -36.81 -2.77 -4.84
N ARG A 109 -37.67 -2.03 -4.17
CA ARG A 109 -38.07 -2.33 -2.79
C ARG A 109 -38.81 -3.66 -2.66
N GLN A 110 -39.46 -4.14 -3.71
CA GLN A 110 -40.12 -5.45 -3.72
C GLN A 110 -39.11 -6.60 -3.82
N ILE A 111 -37.90 -6.33 -4.30
CA ILE A 111 -36.85 -7.32 -4.51
C ILE A 111 -35.63 -6.90 -3.66
N PRO A 112 -35.50 -7.44 -2.43
CA PRO A 112 -34.37 -7.14 -1.56
C PRO A 112 -33.05 -7.26 -2.34
N SER A 113 -32.36 -6.14 -2.49
CA SER A 113 -31.11 -6.05 -3.24
C SER A 113 -30.16 -5.06 -2.58
N SER A 114 -28.87 -5.29 -2.80
CA SER A 114 -27.80 -4.44 -2.28
C SER A 114 -26.79 -4.13 -3.37
N VAL A 115 -26.23 -2.92 -3.36
CA VAL A 115 -25.11 -2.54 -4.23
C VAL A 115 -23.84 -2.49 -3.39
N VAL A 116 -22.80 -3.20 -3.83
CA VAL A 116 -21.54 -3.32 -3.09
C VAL A 116 -20.42 -2.62 -3.87
N LEU A 117 -19.83 -1.58 -3.30
CA LEU A 117 -18.66 -0.90 -3.86
C LEU A 117 -17.40 -1.63 -3.39
N LEU A 118 -16.82 -2.44 -4.28
CA LEU A 118 -15.62 -3.24 -4.02
C LEU A 118 -14.37 -2.52 -4.52
N GLY A 119 -13.30 -2.52 -3.74
CA GLY A 119 -12.04 -1.92 -4.17
C GLY A 119 -10.98 -1.92 -3.09
N THR A 120 -9.74 -1.69 -3.49
CA THR A 120 -8.56 -1.69 -2.62
C THR A 120 -8.53 -0.49 -1.66
N TYR A 121 -7.55 -0.48 -0.77
CA TYR A 121 -7.32 0.64 0.15
C TYR A 121 -7.03 1.92 -0.63
N GLY A 122 -7.67 3.02 -0.24
CA GLY A 122 -7.42 4.33 -0.86
C GLY A 122 -7.99 4.54 -2.26
N ALA A 123 -8.69 3.56 -2.85
CA ALA A 123 -9.33 3.65 -4.17
C ALA A 123 -10.46 4.69 -4.29
N GLY A 124 -10.83 5.33 -3.16
CA GLY A 124 -11.86 6.36 -3.10
C GLY A 124 -13.28 5.83 -2.86
N LYS A 125 -13.45 4.59 -2.37
CA LYS A 125 -14.78 4.00 -2.07
C LYS A 125 -15.64 4.89 -1.17
N SER A 126 -15.09 5.31 -0.03
CA SER A 126 -15.76 6.20 0.93
C SER A 126 -16.14 7.56 0.31
N HIS A 127 -15.24 8.12 -0.52
CA HIS A 127 -15.49 9.38 -1.22
C HIS A 127 -16.62 9.22 -2.25
N LEU A 128 -16.62 8.13 -3.02
CA LEU A 128 -17.67 7.82 -3.99
C LEU A 128 -19.02 7.58 -3.31
N LEU A 129 -19.04 6.88 -2.18
CA LEU A 129 -20.24 6.65 -1.39
C LEU A 129 -20.80 7.97 -0.84
N ALA A 130 -19.95 8.85 -0.33
CA ALA A 130 -20.36 10.16 0.16
C ALA A 130 -20.85 11.09 -0.97
N ALA A 131 -20.19 11.08 -2.14
CA ALA A 131 -20.65 11.82 -3.31
C ALA A 131 -22.02 11.32 -3.81
N LEU A 132 -22.22 9.99 -3.82
CA LEU A 132 -23.53 9.39 -4.10
C LEU A 132 -24.59 9.85 -3.11
N ALA A 133 -24.28 9.90 -1.81
CA ALA A 133 -25.20 10.39 -0.78
C ALA A 133 -25.61 11.85 -1.03
N SER A 134 -24.65 12.73 -1.33
CA SER A 134 -24.92 14.13 -1.66
C SER A 134 -25.83 14.26 -2.89
N LEU A 135 -25.59 13.47 -3.94
CA LEU A 135 -26.46 13.44 -5.13
C LEU A 135 -27.88 12.94 -4.80
N LEU A 136 -28.01 11.89 -3.99
CA LEU A 136 -29.31 11.37 -3.58
C LEU A 136 -30.09 12.39 -2.73
N PHE A 137 -29.41 13.13 -1.84
CA PHE A 137 -30.03 14.24 -1.12
C PHE A 137 -30.48 15.37 -2.05
N ALA A 138 -29.66 15.76 -3.04
CA ALA A 138 -30.00 16.73 -4.08
C ALA A 138 -31.25 16.32 -4.88
N GLN A 139 -31.43 15.02 -5.10
CA GLN A 139 -32.62 14.44 -5.74
C GLN A 139 -33.82 14.28 -4.80
N GLY A 140 -33.73 14.78 -3.56
CA GLY A 140 -34.81 14.71 -2.56
C GLY A 140 -35.01 13.32 -1.95
N LYS A 141 -34.07 12.37 -2.13
CA LYS A 141 -34.14 11.04 -1.51
C LYS A 141 -33.77 11.12 -0.02
N ARG A 142 -34.20 10.12 0.75
CA ARG A 142 -33.85 9.99 2.18
C ARG A 142 -32.65 9.07 2.31
N VAL A 143 -31.55 9.61 2.81
CA VAL A 143 -30.28 8.89 2.93
C VAL A 143 -29.86 8.81 4.39
N VAL A 144 -29.65 7.59 4.88
CA VAL A 144 -28.98 7.32 6.15
C VAL A 144 -27.53 6.97 5.82
N PHE A 145 -26.61 7.91 6.05
CA PHE A 145 -25.18 7.72 5.79
C PHE A 145 -24.44 7.34 7.07
N LEU A 146 -23.83 6.16 7.05
CA LEU A 146 -23.08 5.56 8.15
C LEU A 146 -21.58 5.54 7.77
N PRO A 147 -20.77 6.52 8.19
CA PRO A 147 -19.34 6.54 7.90
C PRO A 147 -18.59 5.41 8.63
N GLU A 148 -17.44 5.03 8.07
CA GLU A 148 -16.47 4.16 8.72
C GLU A 148 -16.01 4.87 10.00
N SER A 149 -16.48 4.39 11.16
CA SER A 149 -16.20 5.02 12.44
C SER A 149 -15.83 3.97 13.51
N PRO A 150 -14.69 4.12 14.18
CA PRO A 150 -14.34 3.28 15.33
C PRO A 150 -15.24 3.51 16.56
N LEU A 151 -16.10 4.55 16.53
CA LEU A 151 -16.96 4.97 17.65
C LEU A 151 -18.26 4.17 17.80
N VAL A 152 -18.51 3.18 16.93
CA VAL A 152 -19.74 2.37 16.99
C VAL A 152 -19.88 1.61 18.31
N ALA A 153 -18.78 1.43 19.06
CA ALA A 153 -18.75 0.65 20.30
C ALA A 153 -19.26 1.38 21.56
N GLU A 154 -19.23 2.72 21.64
CA GLU A 154 -19.48 3.41 22.92
C GLU A 154 -20.95 3.86 23.14
N ASP A 155 -21.67 4.29 22.11
CA ASP A 155 -23.12 4.54 22.16
C ASP A 155 -23.78 4.45 20.77
N LEU A 156 -24.15 3.23 20.38
CA LEU A 156 -24.83 2.93 19.11
C LEU A 156 -26.18 3.65 18.97
N VAL A 157 -26.92 3.87 20.07
CA VAL A 157 -28.23 4.54 20.03
C VAL A 157 -28.06 6.01 19.69
N PHE A 158 -27.12 6.70 20.35
CA PHE A 158 -26.79 8.09 20.02
C PHE A 158 -26.32 8.24 18.57
N TRP A 159 -25.44 7.33 18.13
CA TRP A 159 -24.95 7.31 16.75
C TRP A 159 -26.09 7.16 15.73
N LEU A 160 -27.04 6.26 15.98
CA LEU A 160 -28.22 6.08 15.12
C LEU A 160 -29.13 7.30 15.14
N LYS A 161 -29.31 7.98 16.28
CA LYS A 161 -30.09 9.24 16.33
C LYS A 161 -29.53 10.27 15.36
N LEU A 162 -28.21 10.44 15.33
CA LEU A 162 -27.55 11.37 14.42
C LEU A 162 -27.67 10.95 12.96
N ALA A 163 -27.51 9.66 12.68
CA ALA A 163 -27.64 9.12 11.33
C ALA A 163 -29.07 9.31 10.77
N PHE A 164 -30.10 9.16 11.61
CA PHE A 164 -31.50 9.34 11.23
C PHE A 164 -31.97 10.80 11.29
N ALA A 165 -31.29 11.68 12.02
CA ALA A 165 -31.70 13.08 12.15
C ALA A 165 -31.77 13.80 10.79
N LEU A 166 -30.75 13.62 9.95
CA LEU A 166 -30.64 14.33 8.68
C LEU A 166 -31.70 13.93 7.64
N PRO A 167 -31.92 12.65 7.31
CA PRO A 167 -32.93 12.24 6.33
C PRO A 167 -34.38 12.53 6.73
N PHE A 168 -34.64 12.84 8.00
CA PHE A 168 -35.97 13.10 8.53
C PHE A 168 -36.14 14.52 9.09
N ALA A 169 -35.17 15.41 8.89
CA ALA A 169 -35.22 16.78 9.42
C ALA A 169 -36.43 17.59 8.94
N ASP A 170 -36.97 17.26 7.76
CA ASP A 170 -38.17 17.85 7.18
C ASP A 170 -39.49 17.29 7.76
N LEU A 171 -39.44 16.37 8.72
CA LEU A 171 -40.59 15.75 9.39
C LEU A 171 -40.48 15.94 10.91
N PRO A 172 -40.96 17.07 11.48
CA PRO A 172 -40.78 17.39 12.90
C PRO A 172 -41.28 16.31 13.86
N GLU A 173 -42.43 15.69 13.59
CA GLU A 173 -42.98 14.61 14.42
C GLU A 173 -42.09 13.36 14.41
N THR A 174 -41.53 13.03 13.25
CA THR A 174 -40.60 11.90 13.12
C THR A 174 -39.29 12.19 13.86
N MET A 175 -38.79 13.42 13.78
CA MET A 175 -37.61 13.87 14.53
C MET A 175 -37.82 13.80 16.04
N GLN A 176 -38.97 14.24 16.54
CA GLN A 176 -39.33 14.13 17.96
C GLN A 176 -39.38 12.67 18.41
N ARG A 177 -39.96 11.79 17.59
CA ARG A 177 -39.98 10.34 17.85
C ARG A 177 -38.56 9.74 17.91
N ILE A 178 -37.70 10.04 16.93
CA ILE A 178 -36.31 9.54 16.89
C ILE A 178 -35.52 10.03 18.10
N ALA A 179 -35.68 11.30 18.51
CA ALA A 179 -34.99 11.86 19.66
C ALA A 179 -35.31 11.11 20.97
N GLN A 180 -36.51 10.52 21.07
CA GLN A 180 -36.99 9.77 22.23
C GLN A 180 -36.52 8.31 22.27
N PHE A 181 -35.99 7.75 21.17
CA PHE A 181 -35.52 6.37 21.15
C PHE A 181 -34.42 6.13 22.19
N LYS A 182 -34.47 4.99 22.85
CA LYS A 182 -33.55 4.53 23.90
C LYS A 182 -32.88 3.22 23.54
N THR A 183 -33.42 2.47 22.57
CA THR A 183 -32.88 1.16 22.18
C THR A 183 -32.71 1.07 20.67
N THR A 184 -31.87 0.14 20.23
CA THR A 184 -31.67 -0.18 18.81
C THR A 184 -32.90 -0.83 18.17
N ASP A 185 -33.73 -1.52 18.96
CA ASP A 185 -34.94 -2.20 18.47
C ASP A 185 -35.99 -1.19 17.99
N GLU A 186 -36.08 -0.02 18.62
CA GLU A 186 -36.98 1.05 18.18
C GLU A 186 -36.60 1.57 16.79
N PHE A 187 -35.31 1.59 16.45
CA PHE A 187 -34.86 1.91 15.09
C PHE A 187 -35.22 0.82 14.09
N LEU A 188 -35.14 -0.45 14.47
CA LEU A 188 -35.58 -1.56 13.61
C LEU A 188 -37.08 -1.50 13.34
N GLU A 189 -37.89 -1.27 14.38
CA GLU A 189 -39.34 -1.11 14.24
C GLU A 189 -39.70 0.11 13.39
N PHE A 190 -39.02 1.23 13.63
CA PHE A 190 -39.18 2.44 12.83
C PHE A 190 -38.84 2.17 11.36
N SER A 191 -37.70 1.52 11.08
CA SER A 191 -37.27 1.20 9.72
C SER A 191 -38.30 0.30 9.02
N ARG A 192 -38.76 -0.77 9.68
CA ARG A 192 -39.76 -1.70 9.12
C ARG A 192 -41.11 -1.04 8.84
N SER A 193 -41.54 -0.12 9.71
CA SER A 193 -42.82 0.60 9.56
C SER A 193 -42.73 1.82 8.63
N CYS A 194 -41.52 2.26 8.26
CA CYS A 194 -41.32 3.43 7.43
C CYS A 194 -41.81 3.18 6.00
N ARG A 195 -42.87 3.90 5.60
CA ARG A 195 -43.43 3.80 4.25
C ARG A 195 -42.58 4.51 3.20
N LYS A 196 -41.73 5.47 3.59
CA LYS A 196 -40.85 6.17 2.66
C LYS A 196 -39.65 5.30 2.34
N ASP A 197 -39.16 5.41 1.12
CA ASP A 197 -37.94 4.72 0.71
C ASP A 197 -36.72 5.39 1.33
N VAL A 198 -35.88 4.58 1.99
CA VAL A 198 -34.64 5.03 2.63
C VAL A 198 -33.46 4.35 1.96
N TYR A 199 -32.40 5.10 1.72
CA TYR A 199 -31.13 4.60 1.21
C TYR A 199 -30.13 4.53 2.35
N PHE A 200 -29.76 3.32 2.77
CA PHE A 200 -28.71 3.07 3.75
C PHE A 200 -27.37 3.01 3.02
N LEU A 201 -26.53 4.01 3.25
CA LEU A 201 -25.18 4.09 2.67
C LEU A 201 -24.17 3.82 3.78
N VAL A 202 -23.52 2.66 3.73
CA VAL A 202 -22.65 2.17 4.82
C VAL A 202 -21.21 2.04 4.36
N ASP A 203 -20.32 2.78 4.99
CA ASP A 203 -18.89 2.76 4.65
C ASP A 203 -18.14 1.76 5.52
N GLY A 204 -17.48 0.78 4.89
CA GLY A 204 -16.68 -0.25 5.54
C GLY A 204 -17.51 -1.30 6.27
N LEU A 205 -18.62 -1.76 5.69
CA LEU A 205 -19.53 -2.72 6.35
C LEU A 205 -18.80 -4.01 6.77
N ASP A 206 -17.84 -4.49 5.97
CA ASP A 206 -17.00 -5.64 6.27
C ASP A 206 -16.02 -5.43 7.44
N GLN A 207 -15.78 -4.19 7.84
CA GLN A 207 -14.90 -3.83 8.94
C GLN A 207 -15.62 -3.68 10.29
N LEU A 208 -16.96 -3.64 10.28
CA LEU A 208 -17.76 -3.56 11.50
C LEU A 208 -17.72 -4.87 12.30
N GLU A 209 -17.98 -4.78 13.61
CA GLU A 209 -18.20 -5.97 14.45
C GLU A 209 -19.41 -6.78 13.97
N LEU A 210 -19.38 -8.10 14.15
CA LEU A 210 -20.41 -9.01 13.63
C LEU A 210 -21.84 -8.61 14.07
N LYS A 211 -22.03 -8.27 15.35
CA LYS A 211 -23.33 -7.86 15.88
C LYS A 211 -23.86 -6.57 15.23
N VAL A 212 -22.96 -5.64 14.91
CA VAL A 212 -23.31 -4.38 14.24
C VAL A 212 -23.66 -4.65 12.77
N LYS A 213 -22.91 -5.52 12.10
CA LYS A 213 -23.20 -5.94 10.71
C LYS A 213 -24.61 -6.50 10.61
N ASP A 214 -24.93 -7.49 11.44
CA ASP A 214 -26.25 -8.14 11.46
C ASP A 214 -27.37 -7.11 11.71
N PHE A 215 -27.13 -6.18 12.65
CA PHE A 215 -28.06 -5.10 12.95
C PHE A 215 -28.29 -4.16 11.76
N VAL A 216 -27.22 -3.69 11.11
CA VAL A 216 -27.31 -2.77 9.96
C VAL A 216 -28.02 -3.43 8.77
N ILE A 217 -27.76 -4.71 8.52
CA ILE A 217 -28.44 -5.50 7.48
C ILE A 217 -29.93 -5.63 7.82
N ALA A 218 -30.25 -5.95 9.07
CA ALA A 218 -31.64 -6.02 9.53
C ALA A 218 -32.35 -4.66 9.42
N LEU A 219 -31.65 -3.56 9.70
CA LEU A 219 -32.17 -2.20 9.59
C LEU A 219 -32.49 -1.83 8.14
N ALA A 220 -31.67 -2.25 7.18
CA ALA A 220 -31.86 -1.98 5.75
C ALA A 220 -32.80 -2.98 5.05
N SER A 221 -33.27 -4.02 5.72
CA SER A 221 -34.01 -5.15 5.12
C SER A 221 -35.28 -4.80 4.32
N SER A 222 -35.94 -3.68 4.65
CA SER A 222 -37.15 -3.19 3.95
C SER A 222 -36.88 -2.00 3.02
N HIS A 223 -35.61 -1.73 2.74
CA HIS A 223 -35.09 -0.51 2.13
C HIS A 223 -33.93 -0.82 1.17
N PHE A 224 -33.22 0.22 0.72
CA PHE A 224 -32.07 0.08 -0.18
C PHE A 224 -30.76 0.10 0.59
N LEU A 225 -29.87 -0.86 0.33
CA LEU A 225 -28.54 -0.93 0.94
C LEU A 225 -27.45 -0.73 -0.11
N VAL A 226 -26.60 0.28 0.10
CA VAL A 226 -25.37 0.50 -0.66
C VAL A 226 -24.21 0.54 0.32
N TYR A 227 -23.16 -0.26 0.11
CA TYR A 227 -22.06 -0.28 1.06
C TYR A 227 -20.70 -0.47 0.40
N THR A 228 -19.64 -0.06 1.10
CA THR A 228 -18.26 -0.30 0.66
C THR A 228 -17.68 -1.52 1.37
N SER A 229 -16.82 -2.26 0.67
CA SER A 229 -16.10 -3.42 1.21
C SER A 229 -14.84 -3.73 0.40
N TYR A 230 -13.91 -4.49 0.98
CA TYR A 230 -12.77 -5.07 0.28
C TYR A 230 -13.09 -6.41 -0.39
N VAL A 231 -14.06 -7.17 0.13
CA VAL A 231 -14.40 -8.53 -0.35
C VAL A 231 -15.89 -8.68 -0.51
N LEU A 232 -16.31 -9.40 -1.55
CA LEU A 232 -17.70 -9.79 -1.66
C LEU A 232 -18.02 -10.89 -0.65
N ASP A 233 -18.78 -10.55 0.38
CA ASP A 233 -19.32 -11.49 1.36
C ASP A 233 -20.84 -11.55 1.20
N ALA A 234 -21.34 -12.74 0.85
CA ALA A 234 -22.78 -12.98 0.65
C ALA A 234 -23.59 -12.77 1.94
N THR A 235 -22.96 -12.89 3.12
CA THR A 235 -23.61 -12.68 4.41
C THR A 235 -23.88 -11.20 4.71
N LEU A 236 -23.20 -10.27 4.03
CA LEU A 236 -23.28 -8.83 4.28
C LEU A 236 -24.34 -8.10 3.44
N THR A 237 -25.43 -8.79 3.07
CA THR A 237 -26.30 -8.34 1.98
C THR A 237 -27.78 -8.43 2.37
N VAL A 238 -28.58 -7.51 1.83
CA VAL A 238 -30.04 -7.59 1.84
C VAL A 238 -30.43 -8.23 0.51
N GLY A 239 -30.69 -9.54 0.51
CA GLY A 239 -31.06 -10.30 -0.69
C GLY A 239 -29.93 -10.45 -1.71
N ARG A 240 -30.14 -10.01 -2.96
CA ARG A 240 -29.11 -10.15 -4.02
C ARG A 240 -28.13 -8.99 -3.98
N ALA A 241 -26.83 -9.31 -3.89
CA ALA A 241 -25.76 -8.33 -3.99
C ALA A 241 -25.29 -8.13 -5.43
N THR A 242 -25.22 -6.88 -5.87
CA THR A 242 -24.62 -6.48 -7.13
C THR A 242 -23.29 -5.76 -6.86
N PRO A 243 -22.15 -6.39 -7.17
CA PRO A 243 -20.85 -5.78 -6.96
C PRO A 243 -20.50 -4.78 -8.07
N VAL A 244 -20.13 -3.56 -7.67
CA VAL A 244 -19.48 -2.56 -8.53
C VAL A 244 -18.01 -2.49 -8.13
N ARG A 245 -17.12 -2.95 -9.02
CA ARG A 245 -15.68 -2.92 -8.78
C ARG A 245 -15.12 -1.54 -9.10
N ILE A 246 -14.67 -0.84 -8.07
CA ILE A 246 -13.97 0.43 -8.17
C ILE A 246 -12.53 0.16 -8.60
N PRO A 247 -12.06 0.76 -9.72
CA PRO A 247 -10.66 0.68 -10.10
C PRO A 247 -9.75 1.18 -8.97
N SER A 248 -8.69 0.43 -8.69
CA SER A 248 -7.74 0.75 -7.60
C SER A 248 -7.15 2.16 -7.77
N GLY A 249 -6.73 2.49 -9.00
CA GLY A 249 -6.24 3.81 -9.39
C GLY A 249 -7.23 4.60 -10.24
N LEU A 250 -6.97 5.89 -10.39
CA LEU A 250 -7.61 6.74 -11.40
C LEU A 250 -7.26 6.25 -12.81
N SER A 251 -8.20 6.40 -13.76
CA SER A 251 -7.90 6.19 -15.19
C SER A 251 -6.86 7.19 -15.69
N ALA A 252 -6.29 6.98 -16.88
CA ALA A 252 -5.33 7.92 -17.45
C ALA A 252 -5.89 9.35 -17.57
N ASP A 253 -7.16 9.47 -18.01
CA ASP A 253 -7.86 10.75 -18.14
C ASP A 253 -8.16 11.37 -16.76
N GLU A 254 -8.65 10.57 -15.81
CA GLU A 254 -8.91 11.01 -14.43
C GLU A 254 -7.62 11.48 -13.75
N LEU A 255 -6.50 10.78 -13.96
CA LEU A 255 -5.19 11.14 -13.41
C LEU A 255 -4.65 12.44 -14.02
N ALA A 256 -4.84 12.64 -15.33
CA ALA A 256 -4.48 13.89 -16.00
C ALA A 256 -5.27 15.08 -15.43
N GLN A 257 -6.58 14.92 -15.21
CA GLN A 257 -7.41 15.95 -14.60
C GLN A 257 -7.07 16.17 -13.13
N TRP A 258 -6.79 15.12 -12.36
CA TRP A 258 -6.34 15.25 -10.97
C TRP A 258 -5.07 16.11 -10.88
N ARG A 259 -4.09 15.90 -11.77
CA ARG A 259 -2.89 16.74 -11.86
C ARG A 259 -3.21 18.18 -12.20
N HIS A 260 -4.14 18.39 -13.14
CA HIS A 260 -4.58 19.73 -13.52
C HIS A 260 -5.19 20.48 -12.32
N HIS A 261 -6.13 19.85 -11.63
CA HIS A 261 -6.83 20.40 -10.44
C HIS A 261 -5.92 20.62 -9.23
N SER A 262 -4.77 19.93 -9.19
CA SER A 262 -3.83 19.96 -8.07
C SER A 262 -2.53 20.70 -8.39
N LYS A 263 -2.40 21.28 -9.60
CA LYS A 263 -1.15 21.84 -10.13
C LYS A 263 -0.48 22.87 -9.21
N SER A 264 -1.27 23.70 -8.51
CA SER A 264 -0.75 24.73 -7.59
C SER A 264 -0.19 24.16 -6.28
N GLN A 265 -0.57 22.93 -5.92
CA GLN A 265 -0.13 22.24 -4.70
C GLN A 265 0.95 21.20 -4.99
N LEU A 266 1.19 20.89 -6.27
CA LEU A 266 2.21 19.93 -6.67
C LEU A 266 3.63 20.54 -6.59
N PRO A 267 4.65 19.70 -6.33
CA PRO A 267 6.06 20.07 -6.40
C PRO A 267 6.44 20.73 -7.75
N ILE A 268 7.30 21.76 -7.72
CA ILE A 268 7.51 22.76 -8.79
C ILE A 268 7.99 22.18 -10.14
N SER A 269 8.56 20.96 -10.17
CA SER A 269 9.08 20.35 -11.41
C SER A 269 8.94 18.83 -11.44
N LEU A 270 7.97 18.36 -12.25
CA LEU A 270 7.77 16.94 -12.60
C LEU A 270 8.25 16.68 -14.04
N SER A 271 9.48 16.19 -14.18
CA SER A 271 9.95 15.61 -15.46
C SER A 271 9.25 14.28 -15.72
N TYR A 272 9.31 13.77 -16.96
CA TYR A 272 8.72 12.48 -17.33
C TYR A 272 9.15 11.33 -16.40
N GLN A 273 10.44 11.27 -16.04
CA GLN A 273 10.96 10.25 -15.11
C GLN A 273 10.33 10.34 -13.72
N LYS A 274 10.08 11.56 -13.22
CA LYS A 274 9.44 11.80 -11.92
C LYS A 274 7.97 11.41 -11.95
N VAL A 275 7.29 11.67 -13.07
CA VAL A 275 5.90 11.23 -13.31
C VAL A 275 5.81 9.71 -13.28
N SER A 276 6.68 9.01 -14.01
CA SER A 276 6.75 7.54 -14.01
C SER A 276 6.99 6.97 -12.61
N PHE A 277 7.81 7.63 -11.79
CA PHE A 277 8.04 7.21 -10.41
C PHE A 277 6.80 7.42 -9.52
N ILE A 278 6.08 8.54 -9.66
CA ILE A 278 4.83 8.77 -8.91
C ILE A 278 3.79 7.72 -9.29
N GLU A 279 3.62 7.48 -10.60
CA GLU A 279 2.69 6.48 -11.12
C GLU A 279 3.04 5.08 -10.63
N ASP A 280 4.32 4.70 -10.60
CA ASP A 280 4.72 3.42 -10.02
C ASP A 280 4.43 3.35 -8.51
N SER A 281 4.80 4.39 -7.77
CA SER A 281 4.66 4.44 -6.31
C SER A 281 3.20 4.33 -5.87
N THR A 282 2.29 4.90 -6.66
CA THR A 282 0.88 5.10 -6.28
C THR A 282 -0.08 4.26 -7.07
N SER A 283 0.30 3.78 -8.26
CA SER A 283 -0.61 3.24 -9.28
C SER A 283 -1.83 4.13 -9.54
N GLY A 284 -1.70 5.46 -9.36
CA GLY A 284 -2.81 6.40 -9.47
C GLY A 284 -3.86 6.28 -8.37
N VAL A 285 -3.58 5.58 -7.27
CA VAL A 285 -4.51 5.42 -6.13
C VAL A 285 -4.76 6.79 -5.47
N PRO A 286 -6.01 7.28 -5.39
CA PRO A 286 -6.34 8.61 -4.89
C PRO A 286 -5.72 8.96 -3.53
N ALA A 287 -5.81 8.07 -2.54
CA ALA A 287 -5.26 8.34 -1.21
C ALA A 287 -3.72 8.48 -1.21
N LEU A 288 -3.02 7.66 -2.02
CA LEU A 288 -1.57 7.73 -2.15
C LEU A 288 -1.15 9.01 -2.89
N LEU A 289 -1.90 9.40 -3.93
CA LEU A 289 -1.70 10.67 -4.64
C LEU A 289 -1.92 11.89 -3.74
N GLN A 290 -2.96 11.87 -2.91
CA GLN A 290 -3.30 12.98 -2.01
C GLN A 290 -2.15 13.34 -1.06
N SER A 291 -1.41 12.34 -0.57
CA SER A 291 -0.24 12.55 0.30
C SER A 291 0.90 13.32 -0.35
N LEU A 292 0.92 13.44 -1.69
CA LEU A 292 1.89 14.26 -2.39
C LEU A 292 1.61 15.76 -2.21
N LEU A 293 0.35 16.12 -1.93
CA LEU A 293 -0.08 17.52 -1.78
C LEU A 293 0.33 18.13 -0.44
N ASP A 294 0.86 17.30 0.48
CA ASP A 294 1.41 17.74 1.77
C ASP A 294 2.77 18.46 1.63
N TYR A 295 3.34 18.51 0.42
CA TYR A 295 4.66 19.08 0.13
C TYR A 295 4.61 20.19 -0.95
N PRO A 296 3.81 21.25 -0.78
CA PRO A 296 3.67 22.31 -1.78
C PRO A 296 4.98 23.10 -1.92
N GLY A 297 5.39 23.37 -3.16
CA GLY A 297 6.53 24.25 -3.45
C GLY A 297 7.93 23.63 -3.28
N GLU A 298 8.06 22.38 -2.84
CA GLU A 298 9.36 21.69 -2.77
C GLU A 298 9.79 21.12 -4.13
N THR A 299 11.09 20.82 -4.31
CA THR A 299 11.56 20.10 -5.49
C THR A 299 11.37 18.59 -5.31
N PHE A 300 11.00 17.89 -6.38
CA PHE A 300 10.69 16.46 -6.29
C PHE A 300 11.88 15.59 -5.81
N GLY A 301 13.12 15.99 -6.13
CA GLY A 301 14.31 15.23 -5.73
C GLY A 301 14.47 15.17 -4.21
N ASP A 302 14.17 16.28 -3.53
CA ASP A 302 14.34 16.43 -2.08
C ASP A 302 13.23 15.73 -1.28
N ILE A 303 12.03 15.58 -1.88
CA ILE A 303 10.87 15.01 -1.19
C ILE A 303 10.59 13.55 -1.53
N ALA A 304 11.08 12.99 -2.65
CA ALA A 304 10.67 11.65 -3.07
C ALA A 304 10.87 10.58 -1.98
N THR A 305 12.00 10.63 -1.28
CA THR A 305 12.31 9.75 -0.14
C THR A 305 11.45 10.07 1.08
N LYS A 306 11.24 11.36 1.39
CA LYS A 306 10.38 11.79 2.50
C LYS A 306 8.93 11.35 2.29
N TRP A 307 8.43 11.50 1.07
CA TRP A 307 7.09 11.15 0.65
C TRP A 307 6.83 9.65 0.73
N ARG A 308 7.72 8.80 0.16
CA ARG A 308 7.62 7.33 0.34
C ARG A 308 7.85 6.88 1.79
N SER A 309 8.52 7.70 2.59
CA SER A 309 8.61 7.51 4.04
C SER A 309 7.44 8.14 4.80
N GLY A 310 6.43 8.67 4.10
CA GLY A 310 5.25 9.27 4.69
C GLY A 310 4.38 8.25 5.41
N ARG A 311 3.50 8.73 6.29
CA ARG A 311 2.65 7.88 7.15
C ARG A 311 1.85 6.86 6.34
N ILE A 312 1.22 7.27 5.23
CA ILE A 312 0.36 6.38 4.45
C ILE A 312 1.10 5.18 3.86
N PHE A 313 2.30 5.40 3.31
CA PHE A 313 3.15 4.35 2.77
C PHE A 313 3.70 3.44 3.86
N GLN A 314 4.10 4.01 5.00
CA GLN A 314 4.54 3.22 6.15
C GLN A 314 3.42 2.36 6.73
N THR A 315 2.20 2.90 6.87
CA THR A 315 1.04 2.15 7.34
C THR A 315 0.72 0.99 6.40
N ALA A 316 0.69 1.23 5.08
CA ALA A 316 0.53 0.17 4.08
C ALA A 316 1.62 -0.90 4.21
N ALA A 317 2.90 -0.51 4.27
CA ALA A 317 4.00 -1.45 4.37
C ALA A 317 3.94 -2.30 5.66
N ASN A 318 3.63 -1.66 6.79
CA ASN A 318 3.48 -2.34 8.08
C ASN A 318 2.33 -3.35 8.04
N GLN A 319 1.17 -2.97 7.50
CA GLN A 319 0.01 -3.87 7.42
C GLN A 319 0.25 -5.04 6.46
N VAL A 320 0.91 -4.82 5.32
CA VAL A 320 1.31 -5.90 4.40
C VAL A 320 2.27 -6.87 5.08
N THR A 321 3.27 -6.33 5.80
CA THR A 321 4.26 -7.14 6.53
C THR A 321 3.61 -7.92 7.67
N GLU A 322 2.76 -7.27 8.47
CA GLU A 322 2.03 -7.88 9.57
C GLU A 322 1.10 -8.99 9.08
N PHE A 323 0.35 -8.74 8.00
CA PHE A 323 -0.51 -9.75 7.38
C PHE A 323 0.31 -10.95 6.93
N HIS A 324 1.37 -10.73 6.13
CA HIS A 324 2.21 -11.83 5.64
C HIS A 324 2.80 -12.65 6.79
N THR A 325 3.45 -11.98 7.75
CA THR A 325 4.13 -12.66 8.87
C THR A 325 3.17 -13.39 9.81
N THR A 326 1.95 -12.88 9.99
CA THR A 326 0.92 -13.53 10.81
C THR A 326 0.29 -14.70 10.06
N THR A 327 -0.08 -14.49 8.80
CA THR A 327 -0.67 -15.50 7.93
C THR A 327 0.27 -16.69 7.77
N VAL A 328 1.51 -16.48 7.33
CA VAL A 328 2.48 -17.56 7.07
C VAL A 328 2.73 -18.47 8.28
N LYS A 329 2.64 -17.94 9.51
CA LYS A 329 2.79 -18.71 10.76
C LYS A 329 1.63 -19.68 11.02
N THR A 330 0.44 -19.39 10.52
CA THR A 330 -0.78 -20.18 10.77
C THR A 330 -1.14 -21.11 9.61
N LEU A 331 -0.55 -20.90 8.43
CA LEU A 331 -0.83 -21.70 7.23
C LEU A 331 -0.21 -23.11 7.31
N SER A 332 -0.98 -24.10 6.85
CA SER A 332 -0.44 -25.42 6.49
C SER A 332 0.57 -25.33 5.33
N PRO A 333 1.40 -26.35 5.09
CA PRO A 333 2.36 -26.35 3.98
C PRO A 333 1.74 -26.06 2.61
N ASP A 334 0.57 -26.64 2.32
CA ASP A 334 -0.14 -26.42 1.05
C ASP A 334 -0.66 -24.99 0.94
N GLN A 335 -1.26 -24.46 2.01
CA GLN A 335 -1.73 -23.08 2.03
C GLN A 335 -0.58 -22.08 1.91
N ARG A 336 0.59 -22.37 2.51
CA ARG A 336 1.79 -21.54 2.36
C ARG A 336 2.25 -21.51 0.91
N ARG A 337 2.28 -22.66 0.23
CA ARG A 337 2.58 -22.74 -1.21
C ARG A 337 1.59 -21.92 -2.02
N TRP A 338 0.29 -22.02 -1.72
CA TRP A 338 -0.77 -21.23 -2.36
C TRP A 338 -0.62 -19.73 -2.13
N HIS A 339 -0.30 -19.31 -0.90
CA HIS A 339 0.00 -17.91 -0.58
C HIS A 339 1.15 -17.38 -1.44
N VAL A 340 2.27 -18.11 -1.52
CA VAL A 340 3.43 -17.74 -2.34
C VAL A 340 3.04 -17.63 -3.83
N GLN A 341 2.26 -18.58 -4.35
CA GLN A 341 1.77 -18.53 -5.74
C GLN A 341 0.87 -17.31 -6.00
N LEU A 342 -0.08 -17.01 -5.11
CA LEU A 342 -0.96 -15.85 -5.25
C LEU A 342 -0.20 -14.53 -5.19
N MET A 343 0.72 -14.39 -4.23
CA MET A 343 1.52 -13.17 -4.11
C MET A 343 2.47 -13.01 -5.30
N SER A 344 3.11 -14.08 -5.76
CA SER A 344 3.93 -14.06 -6.98
C SER A 344 3.12 -13.60 -8.20
N ALA A 345 1.88 -14.09 -8.37
CA ALA A 345 0.98 -13.64 -9.42
C ALA A 345 0.66 -12.14 -9.30
N CYS A 346 0.41 -11.63 -8.09
CA CYS A 346 0.20 -10.20 -7.84
C CYS A 346 1.42 -9.32 -8.13
N LEU A 347 2.64 -9.80 -7.87
CA LEU A 347 3.86 -9.04 -8.17
C LEU A 347 4.21 -9.03 -9.66
N THR A 348 3.67 -9.98 -10.43
CA THR A 348 4.01 -10.21 -11.85
C THR A 348 2.88 -9.86 -12.82
N GLU A 349 1.70 -9.49 -12.32
CA GLU A 349 0.49 -9.27 -13.12
C GLU A 349 0.09 -10.49 -13.97
N THR A 350 0.26 -11.69 -13.39
CA THR A 350 -0.05 -12.97 -14.06
C THR A 350 -1.22 -13.70 -13.42
N VAL A 351 -1.71 -14.73 -14.10
CA VAL A 351 -2.76 -15.62 -13.57
C VAL A 351 -2.09 -16.72 -12.73
N PRO A 352 -2.47 -16.89 -11.45
CA PRO A 352 -1.97 -17.97 -10.62
C PRO A 352 -2.55 -19.32 -11.06
N GLU A 353 -1.84 -20.42 -10.77
CA GLU A 353 -2.33 -21.79 -11.04
C GLU A 353 -3.61 -22.11 -10.24
N ILE A 354 -3.72 -21.55 -9.05
CA ILE A 354 -4.88 -21.75 -8.16
C ILE A 354 -5.93 -20.66 -8.34
N ARG A 355 -7.20 -21.00 -8.10
CA ARG A 355 -8.31 -20.03 -8.21
C ARG A 355 -8.32 -19.07 -7.01
N PRO A 356 -8.13 -17.76 -7.19
CA PRO A 356 -8.03 -16.83 -6.07
C PRO A 356 -9.31 -16.73 -5.22
N GLY A 357 -10.49 -16.77 -5.87
CA GLY A 357 -11.77 -16.58 -5.19
C GLY A 357 -12.12 -17.63 -4.14
N SER A 358 -11.50 -18.81 -4.17
CA SER A 358 -11.65 -19.85 -3.14
C SER A 358 -10.66 -19.71 -1.98
N HIS A 359 -9.75 -18.74 -2.05
CA HIS A 359 -8.61 -18.58 -1.16
C HIS A 359 -8.41 -17.12 -0.74
N THR A 360 -9.51 -16.39 -0.55
CA THR A 360 -9.50 -14.96 -0.15
C THR A 360 -8.83 -14.71 1.20
N SER A 361 -8.72 -15.72 2.06
CA SER A 361 -7.97 -15.63 3.33
C SER A 361 -6.45 -15.68 3.17
N LEU A 362 -5.95 -16.05 2.00
CA LEU A 362 -4.50 -16.17 1.74
C LEU A 362 -3.89 -14.86 1.24
N TYR A 363 -4.65 -13.79 1.09
CA TYR A 363 -4.14 -12.49 0.72
C TYR A 363 -4.93 -11.36 1.37
N ASP A 364 -4.31 -10.20 1.49
CA ASP A 364 -4.99 -9.02 2.01
C ASP A 364 -5.67 -8.27 0.86
N PRO A 365 -7.02 -8.29 0.75
CA PRO A 365 -7.77 -7.66 -0.33
C PRO A 365 -7.65 -6.13 -0.34
N ARG A 366 -7.13 -5.53 0.74
CA ARG A 366 -6.81 -4.10 0.80
C ARG A 366 -5.65 -3.75 -0.13
N TYR A 367 -4.72 -4.68 -0.31
CA TYR A 367 -3.42 -4.46 -0.95
C TYR A 367 -3.17 -5.33 -2.18
N PHE A 368 -3.90 -6.44 -2.31
CA PHE A 368 -3.77 -7.40 -3.41
C PHE A 368 -5.15 -7.76 -3.94
N TYR A 369 -5.31 -7.82 -5.25
CA TYR A 369 -6.60 -8.14 -5.86
C TYR A 369 -6.42 -8.89 -7.17
N PHE A 370 -7.51 -9.48 -7.65
CA PHE A 370 -7.53 -10.21 -8.92
C PHE A 370 -8.59 -9.63 -9.83
N ASP A 371 -8.23 -9.38 -11.09
CA ASP A 371 -9.15 -8.83 -12.08
C ASP A 371 -10.14 -9.89 -12.60
N SER A 372 -11.01 -9.52 -13.55
CA SER A 372 -11.99 -10.45 -14.14
C SER A 372 -11.34 -11.61 -14.90
N GLU A 373 -10.07 -11.48 -15.29
CA GLU A 373 -9.28 -12.53 -15.95
C GLU A 373 -8.44 -13.34 -14.94
N ASN A 374 -8.65 -13.12 -13.64
CA ASN A 374 -7.87 -13.68 -12.53
C ASN A 374 -6.38 -13.34 -12.57
N ARG A 375 -5.97 -12.25 -13.24
CA ARG A 375 -4.60 -11.75 -13.08
C ARG A 375 -4.47 -11.09 -11.72
N GLY A 376 -3.40 -11.41 -11.01
CA GLY A 376 -3.09 -10.80 -9.72
C GLY A 376 -2.56 -9.38 -9.88
N HIS A 377 -2.89 -8.50 -8.96
CA HIS A 377 -2.44 -7.12 -8.94
C HIS A 377 -2.10 -6.71 -7.52
N CYS A 378 -1.10 -5.83 -7.36
CA CYS A 378 -0.83 -5.12 -6.11
C CYS A 378 -1.40 -3.70 -6.16
N LEU A 379 -1.72 -3.14 -4.99
CA LEU A 379 -2.22 -1.77 -4.84
C LEU A 379 -1.30 -0.75 -5.52
N SER A 380 0.02 -0.89 -5.32
CA SER A 380 1.02 -0.04 -5.96
C SER A 380 2.41 -0.69 -6.00
N GLY A 381 3.34 -0.09 -6.74
CA GLY A 381 4.75 -0.48 -6.75
C GLY A 381 5.37 -0.47 -5.36
N TRP A 382 4.94 0.41 -4.46
CA TRP A 382 5.38 0.39 -3.06
C TRP A 382 4.97 -0.88 -2.31
N VAL A 383 3.74 -1.36 -2.52
CA VAL A 383 3.28 -2.63 -1.95
C VAL A 383 4.06 -3.80 -2.55
N ARG A 384 4.35 -3.74 -3.86
CA ARG A 384 5.20 -4.73 -4.53
C ARG A 384 6.60 -4.79 -3.92
N ASP A 385 7.24 -3.64 -3.72
CA ASP A 385 8.56 -3.53 -3.12
C ASP A 385 8.58 -4.01 -1.66
N THR A 386 7.49 -3.83 -0.93
CA THR A 386 7.34 -4.35 0.45
C THR A 386 7.21 -5.88 0.47
N MET A 387 6.39 -6.45 -0.41
CA MET A 387 6.11 -7.90 -0.42
C MET A 387 7.27 -8.72 -1.02
N THR A 388 8.01 -8.15 -1.98
CA THR A 388 9.13 -8.83 -2.66
C THR A 388 10.19 -9.44 -1.73
N PRO A 389 10.78 -8.69 -0.76
CA PRO A 389 11.76 -9.27 0.16
C PRO A 389 11.14 -10.33 1.08
N LEU A 390 9.88 -10.18 1.47
CA LEU A 390 9.17 -11.16 2.30
C LEU A 390 9.05 -12.50 1.57
N LEU A 391 8.57 -12.50 0.33
CA LEU A 391 8.46 -13.73 -0.45
C LEU A 391 9.82 -14.34 -0.81
N ARG A 392 10.86 -13.51 -0.94
CA ARG A 392 12.24 -14.01 -1.13
C ARG A 392 12.73 -14.83 0.06
N MET A 393 12.29 -14.51 1.27
CA MET A 393 12.62 -15.32 2.44
C MET A 393 11.84 -16.63 2.48
N GLU A 394 10.63 -16.67 1.90
CA GLU A 394 9.81 -17.88 1.85
C GLU A 394 10.22 -18.85 0.73
N ASP A 395 10.39 -18.36 -0.49
CA ASP A 395 10.79 -19.17 -1.64
C ASP A 395 11.59 -18.34 -2.66
N PRO A 396 12.94 -18.33 -2.55
CA PRO A 396 13.79 -17.66 -3.53
C PRO A 396 13.66 -18.21 -4.96
N SER A 397 13.25 -19.47 -5.13
CA SER A 397 13.22 -20.13 -6.43
C SER A 397 12.06 -19.67 -7.31
N MET A 398 10.96 -19.20 -6.70
CA MET A 398 9.75 -18.75 -7.40
C MET A 398 10.03 -17.62 -8.40
N PHE A 399 11.03 -16.78 -8.14
CA PHE A 399 11.43 -15.64 -8.98
C PHE A 399 12.04 -16.07 -10.32
N THR A 400 12.29 -17.37 -10.50
CA THR A 400 12.72 -17.97 -11.77
C THR A 400 11.65 -18.85 -12.39
N SER A 401 10.40 -18.71 -11.96
CA SER A 401 9.25 -19.37 -12.60
C SER A 401 8.86 -18.69 -13.92
N ASP A 402 8.06 -19.36 -14.73
CA ASP A 402 7.60 -18.83 -16.02
C ASP A 402 6.80 -17.53 -15.90
N ALA A 403 6.10 -17.32 -14.78
CA ALA A 403 5.38 -16.08 -14.49
C ALA A 403 6.33 -14.86 -14.49
N TRP A 404 7.50 -14.98 -13.88
CA TRP A 404 8.50 -13.90 -13.83
C TRP A 404 9.10 -13.62 -15.21
N TYR A 405 9.37 -14.65 -16.01
CA TYR A 405 9.80 -14.44 -17.40
C TYR A 405 8.68 -13.86 -18.28
N SER A 406 7.42 -14.17 -18.01
CA SER A 406 6.27 -13.56 -18.68
C SER A 406 6.19 -12.07 -18.33
N ALA A 407 6.34 -11.71 -17.05
CA ALA A 407 6.36 -10.33 -16.59
C ALA A 407 7.46 -9.49 -17.26
N VAL A 408 8.62 -10.08 -17.58
CA VAL A 408 9.67 -9.40 -18.36
C VAL A 408 9.20 -9.06 -19.78
N ARG A 409 8.40 -9.93 -20.42
CA ARG A 409 7.94 -9.74 -21.81
C ARG A 409 6.75 -8.82 -21.95
N THR A 410 5.77 -8.96 -21.04
CA THR A 410 4.44 -8.35 -21.20
C THR A 410 4.11 -7.34 -20.11
N GLY A 411 4.89 -7.29 -19.03
CA GLY A 411 4.64 -6.38 -17.92
C GLY A 411 4.92 -4.93 -18.28
N SER A 412 4.33 -4.02 -17.51
CA SER A 412 4.68 -2.60 -17.55
C SER A 412 6.18 -2.41 -17.27
N ARG A 413 6.75 -1.26 -17.67
CA ARG A 413 8.19 -0.97 -17.52
C ARG A 413 8.71 -1.27 -16.12
N ASN A 414 8.00 -0.85 -15.07
CA ASN A 414 8.46 -1.04 -13.70
C ASN A 414 8.38 -2.51 -13.27
N ILE A 415 7.31 -3.23 -13.65
CA ILE A 415 7.17 -4.67 -13.36
C ILE A 415 8.27 -5.45 -14.08
N ARG A 416 8.55 -5.10 -15.32
CA ARG A 416 9.66 -5.68 -16.09
C ARG A 416 11.00 -5.44 -15.41
N ASP A 417 11.30 -4.20 -15.01
CA ASP A 417 12.56 -3.85 -14.33
C ASP A 417 12.68 -4.59 -12.98
N THR A 418 11.58 -4.68 -12.21
CA THR A 418 11.50 -5.50 -11.00
C THR A 418 11.75 -6.98 -11.33
N ALA A 419 11.12 -7.53 -12.36
CA ALA A 419 11.24 -8.94 -12.71
C ALA A 419 12.66 -9.32 -13.15
N ILE A 420 13.29 -8.50 -14.01
CA ILE A 420 14.70 -8.65 -14.39
C ILE A 420 15.58 -8.68 -13.14
N THR A 421 15.38 -7.71 -12.25
CA THR A 421 16.15 -7.59 -11.01
C THR A 421 16.01 -8.84 -10.14
N GLN A 422 14.78 -9.30 -9.90
CA GLN A 422 14.53 -10.43 -9.02
C GLN A 422 14.97 -11.77 -9.62
N ILE A 423 14.89 -11.97 -10.94
CA ILE A 423 15.47 -13.14 -11.63
C ILE A 423 16.98 -13.17 -11.41
N CYS A 424 17.67 -12.06 -11.70
CA CYS A 424 19.12 -11.94 -11.53
C CYS A 424 19.56 -12.18 -10.08
N LEU A 425 18.90 -11.57 -9.10
CA LEU A 425 19.19 -11.78 -7.68
C LEU A 425 19.04 -13.25 -7.27
N SER A 426 18.04 -13.96 -7.82
CA SER A 426 17.81 -15.38 -7.51
C SER A 426 18.87 -16.27 -8.12
N ARG A 427 19.35 -15.96 -9.33
CA ARG A 427 20.48 -16.66 -9.97
C ARG A 427 21.79 -16.43 -9.22
N ILE A 428 22.07 -15.18 -8.83
CA ILE A 428 23.23 -14.83 -8.01
C ILE A 428 23.16 -15.53 -6.66
N GLY A 429 22.00 -15.56 -6.02
CA GLY A 429 21.80 -16.26 -4.75
C GLY A 429 22.04 -17.76 -4.85
N ALA A 430 21.57 -18.40 -5.92
CA ALA A 430 21.72 -19.84 -6.12
C ALA A 430 23.13 -20.27 -6.54
N GLY A 431 23.81 -19.47 -7.39
CA GLY A 431 25.03 -19.88 -8.09
C GLY A 431 26.24 -18.97 -7.92
N GLY A 432 26.12 -17.85 -7.20
CA GLY A 432 27.17 -16.85 -7.06
C GLY A 432 27.31 -15.95 -8.30
N LEU A 433 28.45 -15.26 -8.41
CA LEU A 433 28.79 -14.45 -9.58
C LEU A 433 29.40 -15.32 -10.68
N PRO A 434 29.10 -15.05 -11.96
CA PRO A 434 29.74 -15.74 -13.08
C PRO A 434 31.26 -15.66 -12.97
N GLN A 435 31.94 -16.78 -13.16
CA GLN A 435 33.42 -16.91 -13.17
C GLN A 435 34.14 -16.66 -11.83
N ALA A 436 33.44 -16.40 -10.72
CA ALA A 436 34.07 -16.04 -9.45
C ALA A 436 33.79 -16.98 -8.26
N ASP A 437 32.79 -17.88 -8.32
CA ASP A 437 32.60 -19.08 -7.47
C ASP A 437 31.20 -19.67 -7.70
N ALA A 438 31.09 -20.99 -7.88
CA ALA A 438 29.80 -21.71 -8.02
C ALA A 438 29.28 -22.21 -6.67
N LYS A 439 28.89 -21.29 -5.78
CA LYS A 439 28.31 -21.65 -4.46
C LYS A 439 27.10 -20.79 -4.14
N ALA A 440 26.08 -21.42 -3.55
CA ALA A 440 24.91 -20.73 -3.05
C ALA A 440 25.30 -19.73 -1.96
N LEU A 441 24.74 -18.53 -2.04
CA LEU A 441 24.96 -17.43 -1.10
C LEU A 441 23.87 -17.42 -0.03
N ARG A 442 24.25 -17.12 1.21
CA ARG A 442 23.25 -16.89 2.28
C ARG A 442 22.57 -15.55 2.05
N ILE A 443 21.26 -15.55 1.87
CA ILE A 443 20.50 -14.34 1.56
C ILE A 443 20.13 -13.61 2.86
N CYS A 444 20.40 -12.31 2.90
CA CYS A 444 20.07 -11.37 3.98
C CYS A 444 19.28 -10.19 3.42
N THR A 445 18.44 -9.56 4.23
CA THR A 445 17.82 -8.26 3.90
C THR A 445 18.23 -7.20 4.89
N PHE A 446 18.37 -5.94 4.45
CA PHE A 446 18.69 -4.82 5.35
C PHE A 446 17.96 -3.54 4.97
N ARG A 447 17.60 -2.72 5.97
CA ARG A 447 16.86 -1.46 5.72
C ARG A 447 17.79 -0.29 5.44
N GLN A 448 18.80 -0.08 6.28
CA GLN A 448 19.75 1.05 6.18
C GLN A 448 21.15 0.57 5.81
N ASP A 449 21.72 -0.32 6.62
CA ASP A 449 23.04 -0.90 6.39
C ASP A 449 23.01 -2.41 6.63
N PRO A 450 23.88 -3.18 5.96
CA PRO A 450 24.14 -4.56 6.34
C PRO A 450 24.53 -4.66 7.82
N MET A 451 23.95 -5.61 8.53
CA MET A 451 24.31 -5.86 9.92
C MET A 451 25.62 -6.66 9.99
N PHE A 452 26.75 -5.97 9.85
CA PHE A 452 28.08 -6.59 9.74
C PHE A 452 28.41 -7.53 10.91
N GLY A 453 28.19 -7.11 12.16
CA GLY A 453 28.61 -7.87 13.35
C GLY A 453 28.22 -9.35 13.34
N TRP A 454 26.93 -9.68 13.16
CA TRP A 454 26.50 -11.09 13.13
C TRP A 454 27.05 -11.87 11.92
N MET A 455 27.30 -11.20 10.79
CA MET A 455 27.87 -11.84 9.60
C MET A 455 29.33 -12.24 9.84
N PHE A 456 30.09 -11.41 10.55
CA PHE A 456 31.45 -11.74 10.99
C PHE A 456 31.45 -12.82 12.06
N GLU A 457 30.54 -12.76 13.04
CA GLU A 457 30.35 -13.85 14.02
C GLU A 457 30.06 -15.20 13.35
N GLU A 458 29.19 -15.21 12.33
CA GLU A 458 28.91 -16.41 11.54
C GLU A 458 30.13 -16.89 10.76
N ALA A 459 30.91 -15.97 10.17
CA ALA A 459 32.12 -16.34 9.46
C ALA A 459 33.16 -16.98 10.39
N TRP A 460 33.29 -16.48 11.62
CA TRP A 460 34.18 -17.04 12.64
C TRP A 460 33.80 -18.47 13.09
N LYS A 461 32.57 -18.93 12.86
CA LYS A 461 32.18 -20.33 13.10
C LYS A 461 32.85 -21.30 12.11
N SER A 462 33.34 -20.80 10.98
CA SER A 462 34.08 -21.58 9.98
C SER A 462 35.38 -20.86 9.61
N PRO A 463 36.40 -20.82 10.51
CA PRO A 463 37.61 -20.03 10.32
C PRO A 463 38.36 -20.40 9.03
N SER A 464 38.35 -21.70 8.68
CA SER A 464 39.04 -22.24 7.53
C SER A 464 38.33 -22.02 6.18
N GLY A 465 37.11 -21.46 6.19
CA GLY A 465 36.26 -21.33 5.02
C GLY A 465 35.87 -19.89 4.71
N VAL A 466 35.52 -19.64 3.44
CA VAL A 466 34.93 -18.36 3.03
C VAL A 466 33.43 -18.42 3.25
N THR A 467 32.91 -17.51 4.08
CA THR A 467 31.46 -17.35 4.26
C THR A 467 30.97 -16.25 3.34
N SER A 468 29.93 -16.54 2.54
CA SER A 468 29.43 -15.60 1.54
C SER A 468 27.95 -15.28 1.74
N PHE A 469 27.64 -13.98 1.73
CA PHE A 469 26.31 -13.44 1.91
C PHE A 469 25.88 -12.63 0.69
N LEU A 470 24.60 -12.71 0.33
CA LEU A 470 23.92 -11.81 -0.61
C LEU A 470 22.94 -10.96 0.19
N CYS A 471 23.30 -9.71 0.44
CA CYS A 471 22.46 -8.78 1.18
C CYS A 471 21.69 -7.88 0.24
N VAL A 472 20.36 -7.96 0.30
CA VAL A 472 19.41 -7.22 -0.53
C VAL A 472 18.79 -6.10 0.30
N PRO A 473 18.84 -4.83 -0.15
CA PRO A 473 18.17 -3.74 0.56
C PRO A 473 16.65 -3.94 0.55
N SER A 474 16.00 -3.73 1.69
CA SER A 474 14.54 -3.81 1.88
C SER A 474 13.84 -2.47 1.68
N ALA A 475 14.58 -1.41 1.36
CA ALA A 475 14.08 -0.06 1.13
C ALA A 475 14.96 0.63 0.08
N GLU A 476 14.40 1.61 -0.64
CA GLU A 476 15.09 2.43 -1.65
C GLU A 476 16.14 3.40 -1.07
N ILE A 477 16.81 3.06 0.03
CA ILE A 477 17.83 3.92 0.63
C ILE A 477 19.01 4.12 -0.35
N CYS A 478 19.15 3.23 -1.35
CA CYS A 478 20.23 3.29 -2.35
C CYS A 478 19.71 3.01 -3.77
N ARG A 479 19.17 4.02 -4.48
CA ARG A 479 18.74 3.86 -5.90
C ARG A 479 19.85 3.39 -6.84
N PHE A 480 21.10 3.48 -6.41
CA PHE A 480 22.31 3.08 -7.13
C PHE A 480 22.86 1.72 -6.69
N LEU A 481 22.14 0.98 -5.84
CA LEU A 481 22.56 -0.32 -5.34
C LEU A 481 21.40 -1.31 -5.33
N THR A 482 21.55 -2.42 -6.04
CA THR A 482 20.56 -3.50 -6.07
C THR A 482 20.79 -4.53 -4.97
N ALA A 483 22.05 -4.85 -4.66
CA ALA A 483 22.43 -5.75 -3.58
C ALA A 483 23.92 -5.60 -3.26
N VAL A 484 24.39 -6.32 -2.25
CA VAL A 484 25.79 -6.41 -1.87
C VAL A 484 26.14 -7.87 -1.65
N ILE A 485 27.25 -8.32 -2.23
CA ILE A 485 27.86 -9.58 -1.82
C ILE A 485 28.97 -9.28 -0.83
N LEU A 486 28.94 -9.97 0.30
CA LEU A 486 30.03 -9.99 1.28
C LEU A 486 30.65 -11.37 1.26
N ARG A 487 31.96 -11.46 1.00
CA ARG A 487 32.73 -12.69 1.19
C ARG A 487 33.75 -12.46 2.29
N ILE A 488 33.56 -13.15 3.39
CA ILE A 488 34.38 -13.01 4.59
C ILE A 488 35.30 -14.22 4.67
N ASN A 489 36.60 -13.97 4.70
CA ASN A 489 37.65 -14.98 4.85
C ASN A 489 38.42 -14.70 6.15
N PRO A 490 38.08 -15.42 7.25
CA PRO A 490 38.74 -15.25 8.53
C PRO A 490 40.22 -15.65 8.52
N ASN A 491 40.63 -16.61 7.68
CA ASN A 491 42.04 -17.02 7.59
C ASN A 491 42.95 -15.87 7.15
N ASP A 492 42.52 -15.15 6.11
CA ASP A 492 43.32 -14.08 5.50
C ASP A 492 43.02 -12.71 6.12
N MET A 493 42.09 -12.65 7.08
CA MET A 493 41.52 -11.41 7.62
C MET A 493 41.07 -10.47 6.50
N THR A 494 40.45 -11.02 5.45
CA THR A 494 39.94 -10.25 4.30
C THR A 494 38.43 -10.34 4.17
N CYS A 495 37.83 -9.22 3.78
CA CYS A 495 36.41 -9.12 3.45
C CYS A 495 36.29 -8.50 2.04
N HIS A 496 35.74 -9.26 1.11
CA HIS A 496 35.40 -8.74 -0.22
C HIS A 496 34.00 -8.15 -0.16
N LEU A 497 33.94 -6.83 -0.27
CA LEU A 497 32.72 -6.06 -0.39
C LEU A 497 32.44 -5.82 -1.87
N ILE A 498 31.41 -6.46 -2.40
CA ILE A 498 31.05 -6.44 -3.82
C ILE A 498 29.66 -5.81 -3.98
N PRO A 499 29.57 -4.47 -4.15
CA PRO A 499 28.33 -3.81 -4.48
C PRO A 499 27.83 -4.26 -5.86
N LEU A 500 26.53 -4.53 -5.95
CA LEU A 500 25.86 -4.98 -7.17
C LEU A 500 24.84 -3.96 -7.64
N GLN A 501 24.86 -3.67 -8.93
CA GLN A 501 23.79 -2.96 -9.61
C GLN A 501 23.28 -3.77 -10.80
N ILE A 502 21.97 -3.97 -10.89
CA ILE A 502 21.30 -4.53 -12.06
C ILE A 502 20.57 -3.37 -12.75
N THR A 503 20.86 -3.14 -14.02
CA THR A 503 20.30 -2.02 -14.77
C THR A 503 19.94 -2.42 -16.19
N THR A 504 18.87 -1.83 -16.71
CA THR A 504 18.47 -1.91 -18.12
C THR A 504 18.95 -0.71 -18.94
N SER A 505 19.76 0.16 -18.32
CA SER A 505 20.29 1.42 -18.85
C SER A 505 21.83 1.53 -18.71
N HIS A 506 22.48 2.32 -19.59
CA HIS A 506 23.94 2.48 -19.66
C HIS A 506 24.56 3.41 -18.60
N VAL A 507 24.13 3.30 -17.34
CA VAL A 507 24.44 4.27 -16.27
C VAL A 507 25.40 3.70 -15.20
N CYS A 508 26.01 2.53 -15.46
CA CYS A 508 26.82 1.78 -14.49
C CYS A 508 27.94 2.61 -13.83
N THR A 509 28.69 3.41 -14.58
CA THR A 509 29.82 4.20 -14.06
C THR A 509 29.37 5.32 -13.12
N GLU A 510 28.24 5.96 -13.43
CA GLU A 510 27.66 7.02 -12.59
C GLU A 510 27.14 6.45 -11.26
N LEU A 511 26.46 5.30 -11.31
CA LEU A 511 25.92 4.63 -10.11
C LEU A 511 27.05 4.12 -9.20
N ALA A 512 28.12 3.57 -9.77
CA ALA A 512 29.32 3.21 -9.01
C ALA A 512 29.92 4.43 -8.30
N SER A 513 30.07 5.55 -9.01
CA SER A 513 30.61 6.79 -8.44
C SER A 513 29.77 7.32 -7.27
N LEU A 514 28.44 7.25 -7.36
CA LEU A 514 27.54 7.64 -6.27
C LEU A 514 27.69 6.74 -5.04
N PHE A 515 27.81 5.42 -5.23
CA PHE A 515 28.05 4.49 -4.13
C PHE A 515 29.34 4.84 -3.36
N PHE A 516 30.44 5.05 -4.07
CA PHE A 516 31.73 5.36 -3.44
C PHE A 516 31.74 6.75 -2.78
N ALA A 517 30.98 7.71 -3.30
CA ALA A 517 30.85 9.03 -2.69
C ALA A 517 30.00 9.02 -1.41
N VAL A 518 28.94 8.22 -1.35
CA VAL A 518 27.90 8.34 -0.31
C VAL A 518 27.97 7.26 0.76
N ILE A 519 28.29 6.01 0.41
CA ILE A 519 28.10 4.85 1.31
C ILE A 519 29.42 4.20 1.71
N TRP A 520 30.34 4.09 0.76
CA TRP A 520 31.57 3.30 0.90
C TRP A 520 32.32 3.51 2.22
N HIS A 521 32.62 4.76 2.57
CA HIS A 521 33.41 5.10 3.77
C HIS A 521 32.80 4.54 5.07
N LYS A 522 31.46 4.54 5.18
CA LYS A 522 30.75 4.03 6.36
C LYS A 522 30.89 2.52 6.48
N TRP A 523 30.70 1.81 5.38
CA TRP A 523 30.78 0.34 5.37
C TRP A 523 32.22 -0.16 5.47
N GLU A 524 33.17 0.54 4.85
CA GLU A 524 34.59 0.23 5.00
C GLU A 524 35.04 0.38 6.45
N ALA A 525 34.65 1.46 7.13
CA ALA A 525 34.95 1.66 8.54
C ALA A 525 34.39 0.53 9.42
N ALA A 526 33.11 0.19 9.24
CA ALA A 526 32.46 -0.88 10.00
C ALA A 526 33.15 -2.24 9.82
N ILE A 527 33.62 -2.57 8.59
CA ILE A 527 34.35 -3.83 8.35
C ILE A 527 35.76 -3.79 8.96
N LYS A 528 36.44 -2.63 8.95
CA LYS A 528 37.76 -2.48 9.56
C LYS A 528 37.70 -2.53 11.08
N GLU A 529 36.62 -2.08 11.70
CA GLU A 529 36.36 -2.20 13.14
C GLU A 529 36.32 -3.68 13.58
N GLU A 530 35.86 -4.58 12.71
CA GLU A 530 35.89 -6.04 12.91
C GLU A 530 37.28 -6.67 12.66
N GLY A 531 38.29 -5.87 12.30
CA GLY A 531 39.68 -6.30 12.09
C GLY A 531 40.00 -6.79 10.67
N PHE A 532 39.09 -6.65 9.71
CA PHE A 532 39.26 -7.17 8.35
C PHE A 532 39.78 -6.10 7.37
N LYS A 533 40.62 -6.53 6.43
CA LYS A 533 41.01 -5.73 5.26
C LYS A 533 39.89 -5.80 4.22
N VAL A 534 39.50 -4.65 3.68
CA VAL A 534 38.42 -4.57 2.68
C VAL A 534 38.99 -4.62 1.27
N VAL A 535 38.52 -5.58 0.48
CA VAL A 535 38.73 -5.64 -0.98
C VAL A 535 37.43 -5.22 -1.65
N ASN A 536 37.48 -4.35 -2.64
CA ASN A 536 36.29 -3.83 -3.30
C ASN A 536 36.25 -4.15 -4.79
N THR A 537 35.06 -4.47 -5.28
CA THR A 537 34.79 -4.63 -6.71
C THR A 537 33.34 -4.26 -6.94
N PHE A 538 33.09 -3.23 -7.73
CA PHE A 538 31.72 -2.87 -8.11
C PHE A 538 31.31 -3.72 -9.32
N VAL A 539 30.18 -4.40 -9.24
CA VAL A 539 29.68 -5.24 -10.34
C VAL A 539 28.37 -4.66 -10.85
N CYS A 540 28.32 -4.41 -12.15
CA CYS A 540 27.13 -3.96 -12.84
C CYS A 540 26.66 -5.00 -13.85
N PHE A 541 25.39 -5.41 -13.78
CA PHE A 541 24.75 -6.21 -14.80
C PHE A 541 23.96 -5.32 -15.74
N ASP A 542 24.32 -5.35 -17.02
CA ASP A 542 23.68 -4.57 -18.08
C ASP A 542 23.04 -5.52 -19.11
N SER A 543 21.79 -5.25 -19.49
CA SER A 543 21.10 -5.94 -20.60
C SER A 543 21.58 -5.43 -21.98
N ARG A 544 22.20 -4.26 -21.98
CA ARG A 544 22.83 -3.49 -23.06
C ARG A 544 24.01 -4.17 -23.71
N THR A 545 24.99 -4.49 -22.86
CA THR A 545 26.37 -4.74 -23.25
C THR A 545 26.59 -6.21 -23.62
N PRO A 546 27.06 -6.52 -24.84
CA PRO A 546 27.22 -7.90 -25.31
C PRO A 546 28.45 -8.62 -24.74
N GLN A 547 29.43 -7.89 -24.20
CA GLN A 547 30.68 -8.44 -23.68
C GLN A 547 31.05 -7.85 -22.32
N SER A 548 31.67 -8.65 -21.46
CA SER A 548 32.13 -8.20 -20.15
C SER A 548 33.26 -7.18 -20.28
N ALA A 549 33.20 -6.09 -19.51
CA ALA A 549 34.26 -5.09 -19.45
C ALA A 549 34.72 -4.88 -18.00
N GLU A 550 36.02 -4.66 -17.82
CA GLU A 550 36.60 -4.31 -16.52
C GLU A 550 37.26 -2.94 -16.64
N ILE A 551 36.86 -2.01 -15.76
CA ILE A 551 37.29 -0.61 -15.80
C ILE A 551 37.86 -0.26 -14.42
N CYS A 552 39.13 0.10 -14.37
CA CYS A 552 39.70 0.74 -13.18
C CYS A 552 39.24 2.20 -13.15
N ALA A 553 38.58 2.61 -12.07
CA ALA A 553 38.00 3.93 -11.93
C ALA A 553 38.39 4.59 -10.60
N GLN A 554 38.34 5.92 -10.61
CA GLN A 554 38.47 6.76 -9.43
C GLN A 554 37.52 7.95 -9.61
N SER A 555 36.73 8.26 -8.58
CA SER A 555 35.74 9.33 -8.60
C SER A 555 36.09 10.40 -7.57
N SER A 556 35.71 11.65 -7.84
CA SER A 556 35.79 12.73 -6.85
C SER A 556 34.46 13.44 -6.73
N ALA A 557 34.03 13.72 -5.49
CA ALA A 557 32.78 14.43 -5.18
C ALA A 557 33.05 15.53 -4.16
N LEU A 558 32.31 16.64 -4.24
CA LEU A 558 32.32 17.69 -3.21
C LEU A 558 31.29 17.36 -2.14
N ARG A 559 31.72 17.25 -0.88
CA ARG A 559 30.87 16.96 0.27
C ARG A 559 31.16 17.99 1.36
N GLU A 560 30.15 18.76 1.77
CA GLU A 560 30.29 19.77 2.84
C GLU A 560 31.48 20.72 2.63
N GLN A 561 31.67 21.19 1.38
CA GLN A 561 32.80 22.04 0.95
C GLN A 561 34.20 21.37 0.96
N VAL A 562 34.28 20.06 1.21
CA VAL A 562 35.51 19.25 1.13
C VAL A 562 35.45 18.34 -0.10
N LYS A 563 36.54 18.30 -0.89
CA LYS A 563 36.66 17.39 -2.04
C LYS A 563 37.00 15.98 -1.55
N PHE A 564 36.03 15.07 -1.61
CA PHE A 564 36.24 13.64 -1.42
C PHE A 564 36.77 13.01 -2.71
N VAL A 565 37.78 12.14 -2.58
CA VAL A 565 38.28 11.31 -3.69
C VAL A 565 38.14 9.87 -3.24
N SER A 566 37.43 9.05 -4.02
CA SER A 566 37.27 7.63 -3.73
C SER A 566 38.61 6.90 -3.82
N PRO A 567 38.75 5.73 -3.16
CA PRO A 567 39.84 4.81 -3.48
C PRO A 567 39.78 4.41 -4.97
N GLN A 568 40.87 3.85 -5.49
CA GLN A 568 40.79 3.13 -6.77
C GLN A 568 39.87 1.93 -6.58
N TYR A 569 38.94 1.76 -7.51
CA TYR A 569 38.01 0.64 -7.52
C TYR A 569 37.88 0.07 -8.92
N THR A 570 37.51 -1.21 -8.97
CA THR A 570 37.28 -1.92 -10.22
C THR A 570 35.79 -2.02 -10.48
N ILE A 571 35.35 -1.58 -11.66
CA ILE A 571 34.00 -1.79 -12.16
C ILE A 571 34.03 -2.98 -13.12
N ARG A 572 33.27 -4.02 -12.83
CA ARG A 572 33.00 -5.13 -13.75
C ARG A 572 31.61 -4.99 -14.33
N ILE A 573 31.53 -4.79 -15.63
CA ILE A 573 30.28 -4.78 -16.39
C ILE A 573 30.08 -6.18 -16.94
N LEU A 574 28.99 -6.84 -16.57
CA LEU A 574 28.65 -8.20 -16.99
C LEU A 574 27.31 -8.21 -17.72
N SER A 575 27.18 -9.09 -18.72
CA SER A 575 25.89 -9.27 -19.40
C SER A 575 24.93 -10.07 -18.52
N VAL A 576 23.64 -9.68 -18.53
CA VAL A 576 22.56 -10.47 -17.91
C VAL A 576 22.48 -11.89 -18.47
N SER A 577 22.84 -12.11 -19.75
CA SER A 577 22.84 -13.45 -20.36
C SER A 577 23.85 -14.42 -19.72
N MET A 578 24.88 -13.90 -19.03
CA MET A 578 25.83 -14.71 -18.28
C MET A 578 25.24 -15.24 -16.96
N LEU A 579 24.24 -14.55 -16.39
CA LEU A 579 23.51 -15.00 -15.21
C LEU A 579 22.37 -15.94 -15.58
N ASP A 580 21.63 -15.58 -16.63
CA ASP A 580 20.44 -16.31 -17.05
C ASP A 580 20.31 -16.28 -18.59
N PRO A 581 20.67 -17.37 -19.28
CA PRO A 581 20.57 -17.44 -20.75
C PRO A 581 19.14 -17.34 -21.28
N LYS A 582 18.13 -17.70 -20.48
CA LYS A 582 16.71 -17.56 -20.87
C LYS A 582 16.31 -16.09 -20.85
N LEU A 583 16.67 -15.36 -19.79
CA LEU A 583 16.47 -13.92 -19.67
C LEU A 583 17.23 -13.16 -20.77
N GLY A 584 18.49 -13.54 -21.04
CA GLY A 584 19.30 -12.97 -22.13
C GLY A 584 18.57 -13.04 -23.47
N ARG A 585 18.06 -14.22 -23.87
CA ARG A 585 17.30 -14.40 -25.11
C ARG A 585 16.03 -13.55 -25.19
N ILE A 586 15.31 -13.40 -24.08
CA ILE A 586 14.11 -12.55 -24.01
C ILE A 586 14.49 -11.09 -24.31
N LEU A 587 15.56 -10.59 -23.68
CA LEU A 587 16.00 -9.20 -23.84
C LEU A 587 16.66 -8.94 -25.21
N GLU A 588 17.29 -9.95 -25.82
CA GLU A 588 17.85 -9.87 -27.17
C GLU A 588 16.77 -9.84 -28.27
N GLY A 589 15.71 -10.64 -28.12
CA GLY A 589 14.59 -10.67 -29.07
C GLY A 589 13.88 -9.32 -29.22
N GLU A 590 13.93 -8.48 -28.18
CA GLU A 590 13.34 -7.14 -28.19
C GLU A 590 14.23 -6.07 -28.82
N LYS A 591 15.56 -6.26 -28.90
CA LYS A 591 16.46 -5.29 -29.57
C LYS A 591 16.14 -5.13 -31.07
N TYR A 592 15.38 -6.08 -31.65
CA TYR A 592 14.92 -6.07 -33.04
C TYR A 592 13.49 -5.52 -33.23
N GLN A 593 12.80 -5.12 -32.16
CA GLN A 593 11.54 -4.37 -32.24
C GLN A 593 11.81 -2.91 -31.86
N SER A 594 11.95 -2.06 -32.87
CA SER A 594 12.08 -0.60 -32.72
C SER A 594 10.89 -0.04 -31.91
N PRO A 595 11.05 1.08 -31.17
CA PRO A 595 9.91 1.66 -30.46
C PRO A 595 8.83 2.11 -31.47
N PRO A 596 7.53 1.91 -31.18
CA PRO A 596 6.50 2.62 -31.92
C PRO A 596 6.66 4.13 -31.65
N THR A 597 6.66 4.90 -32.73
CA THR A 597 6.70 6.38 -32.78
C THR A 597 5.62 7.04 -31.95
#